data_AF-A0A531APN9-F1
#
_entry.id   AF-A0A531APN9-F1
#
_cell.length_a   1.000
_cell.length_b   1.000
_cell.length_c   1.000
_cell.angle_alpha   90.00
_cell.angle_beta   90.00
_cell.angle_gamma   90.00
#
_symmetry.space_group_name_H-M   'P 1'
#
loop_
_entity.id
_entity.type
_entity.pdbx_description
1 polymer ?
#
loop_
_entity_poly.entity_id
_entity_poly.type
_entity_poly.pdbx_seq_one_letter_code
_entity_poly.pdbx_strand_id
1 'polypeptide(L)'
;MTTPQILSFTVIFVMMAALVWGRYRYDLVAAAALLSALAVGIVPFDEAFSGFSDDIVVIVGSALLVSAGIARSGIMEVAIRRFAPNLSGVRSQLALLVIVVTILSAFVKNIGALAIMIPIAFQFARRSSVSPSIFLMPMAFGSLLGGLMTQVGT
;
A
#
# COMPACT_ATOMS: atom_id res chain seq x y z
N MET A 1 -21.03 15.41 -25.23
CA MET A 1 -21.03 14.62 -23.98
C MET A 1 -22.35 13.89 -23.93
N THR A 2 -22.33 12.56 -23.90
CA THR A 2 -23.58 11.77 -23.75
C THR A 2 -24.06 11.86 -22.29
N THR A 3 -25.37 11.77 -22.05
CA THR A 3 -25.96 11.77 -20.70
C THR A 3 -25.26 10.81 -19.72
N PRO A 4 -24.92 9.55 -20.09
CA PRO A 4 -24.16 8.67 -19.21
C PRO A 4 -22.76 9.19 -18.87
N GLN A 5 -22.04 9.81 -19.82
CA GLN A 5 -20.70 10.38 -19.55
C GLN A 5 -20.78 11.51 -18.51
N ILE A 6 -21.77 12.40 -18.63
CA ILE A 6 -21.96 13.52 -17.69
C ILE A 6 -22.23 12.99 -16.28
N LEU A 7 -23.07 11.98 -16.17
CA LEU A 7 -23.41 11.36 -14.89
C LEU A 7 -22.19 10.67 -14.27
N SER A 8 -21.40 9.92 -15.05
CA SER A 8 -20.14 9.32 -14.58
C SER A 8 -19.15 10.37 -14.08
N PHE A 9 -18.92 11.43 -14.86
CA PHE A 9 -18.02 12.50 -14.44
C PHE A 9 -18.50 13.21 -13.19
N THR A 10 -19.82 13.40 -13.03
CA THR A 10 -20.40 14.02 -11.84
C THR A 10 -20.15 13.17 -10.60
N VAL A 11 -20.41 11.85 -10.67
CA VAL A 11 -20.15 10.93 -9.54
C VAL A 11 -18.66 10.94 -9.16
N ILE A 12 -17.77 10.83 -10.14
CA ILE A 12 -16.32 10.86 -9.90
C ILE A 12 -15.91 12.20 -9.27
N PHE A 13 -16.39 13.32 -9.80
CA PHE A 13 -16.04 14.65 -9.30
C PHE A 13 -16.51 14.87 -7.86
N VAL A 14 -17.76 14.48 -7.55
CA VAL A 14 -18.31 14.56 -6.18
C VAL A 14 -17.52 13.66 -5.22
N MET A 15 -17.19 12.44 -5.64
CA MET A 15 -16.35 11.53 -4.86
C MET A 15 -14.98 12.16 -4.56
N MET A 16 -14.29 12.69 -5.58
CA MET A 16 -12.98 13.32 -5.39
C MET A 16 -13.07 14.55 -4.47
N ALA A 17 -14.07 15.40 -4.66
CA ALA A 17 -14.30 16.55 -3.78
C ALA A 17 -14.50 16.12 -2.32
N ALA A 18 -15.30 15.07 -2.08
CA ALA A 18 -15.52 14.53 -0.74
C ALA A 18 -14.25 13.93 -0.13
N LEU A 19 -13.43 13.23 -0.93
CA LEU A 19 -12.13 12.68 -0.48
C LEU A 19 -11.14 13.78 -0.09
N VAL A 20 -11.07 14.86 -0.88
CA VAL A 20 -10.21 16.03 -0.59
C VAL A 20 -10.70 16.78 0.64
N TRP A 21 -12.02 16.87 0.83
CA TRP A 21 -12.60 17.57 1.98
C TRP A 21 -12.27 16.90 3.32
N GLY A 22 -11.99 15.58 3.32
CA GLY A 22 -11.42 14.86 4.47
C GLY A 22 -12.30 14.81 5.73
N ARG A 23 -13.57 15.24 5.67
CA ARG A 23 -14.50 15.20 6.82
C ARG A 23 -15.06 13.82 7.09
N TYR A 24 -15.24 13.02 6.06
CA TYR A 24 -15.80 11.69 6.17
C TYR A 24 -14.71 10.63 6.02
N ARG A 25 -14.91 9.47 6.66
CA ARG A 25 -14.04 8.31 6.46
C ARG A 25 -14.02 7.92 4.99
N TYR A 26 -12.84 7.65 4.45
CA TYR A 26 -12.64 7.29 3.05
C TYR A 26 -13.54 6.11 2.61
N ASP A 27 -13.70 5.11 3.48
CA ASP A 27 -14.57 3.95 3.24
C ASP A 27 -16.04 4.35 2.99
N LEU A 28 -16.55 5.33 3.75
CA LEU A 28 -17.92 5.82 3.62
C LEU A 28 -18.10 6.60 2.33
N VAL A 29 -17.11 7.41 1.95
CA VAL A 29 -17.13 8.16 0.69
C VAL A 29 -17.14 7.21 -0.50
N ALA A 30 -16.31 6.16 -0.47
CA ALA A 30 -16.27 5.15 -1.53
C ALA A 30 -17.58 4.36 -1.63
N ALA A 31 -18.15 3.93 -0.50
CA ALA A 31 -19.43 3.23 -0.48
C ALA A 31 -20.58 4.10 -1.00
N ALA A 32 -20.64 5.38 -0.60
CA ALA A 32 -21.64 6.31 -1.09
C ALA A 32 -21.50 6.58 -2.59
N ALA A 33 -20.27 6.70 -3.11
CA ALA A 33 -20.00 6.86 -4.52
C ALA A 33 -20.49 5.64 -5.33
N LEU A 34 -20.18 4.42 -4.88
CA LEU A 34 -20.67 3.19 -5.51
C LEU A 34 -22.21 3.13 -5.52
N LEU A 35 -22.86 3.39 -4.38
CA LEU A 35 -24.33 3.43 -4.29
C LEU A 35 -24.94 4.47 -5.23
N SER A 36 -24.32 5.65 -5.34
CA SER A 36 -24.77 6.69 -6.27
C SER A 36 -24.61 6.27 -7.73
N ALA A 37 -23.51 5.58 -8.08
CA ALA A 37 -23.27 5.08 -9.44
C ALA A 37 -24.29 4.01 -9.86
N LEU A 38 -24.68 3.13 -8.92
CA LEU A 38 -25.74 2.14 -9.12
C LEU A 38 -27.12 2.79 -9.25
N ALA A 39 -27.44 3.76 -8.38
CA ALA A 39 -28.73 4.46 -8.40
C ALA A 39 -28.96 5.24 -9.70
N VAL A 40 -27.88 5.78 -10.28
CA VAL A 40 -27.91 6.52 -11.54
C VAL A 40 -27.86 5.57 -12.76
N GLY A 41 -27.65 4.26 -12.54
CA GLY A 41 -27.64 3.24 -13.59
C GLY A 41 -26.39 3.27 -14.48
N ILE A 42 -25.30 3.88 -14.02
CA ILE A 42 -24.02 3.91 -14.74
C ILE A 42 -23.32 2.55 -14.65
N VAL A 43 -23.44 1.91 -13.49
CA VAL A 43 -22.82 0.62 -13.19
C VAL A 43 -23.91 -0.45 -13.09
N PRO A 44 -23.81 -1.57 -13.81
CA PRO A 44 -24.70 -2.71 -13.64
C PRO A 44 -24.62 -3.28 -12.23
N PHE A 45 -25.75 -3.71 -11.66
CA PHE A 45 -25.79 -4.30 -10.31
C PHE A 45 -24.88 -5.54 -10.17
N ASP A 46 -24.75 -6.33 -11.23
CA ASP A 46 -23.90 -7.53 -11.24
C ASP A 46 -22.41 -7.19 -11.18
N GLU A 47 -22.01 -6.00 -11.66
CA GLU A 47 -20.62 -5.53 -11.65
C GLU A 47 -20.27 -4.68 -10.43
N ALA A 48 -21.24 -4.37 -9.57
CA ALA A 48 -21.07 -3.51 -8.39
C ALA A 48 -19.89 -3.92 -7.50
N PHE A 49 -19.66 -5.22 -7.36
CA PHE A 49 -18.63 -5.79 -6.48
C PHE A 49 -17.43 -6.36 -7.25
N SER A 50 -17.37 -6.19 -8.57
CA SER A 50 -16.25 -6.69 -9.40
C SER A 50 -14.88 -6.19 -8.90
N GLY A 51 -14.82 -4.95 -8.40
CA GLY A 51 -13.60 -4.37 -7.84
C GLY A 51 -13.06 -5.05 -6.57
N PHE A 52 -13.88 -5.83 -5.84
CA PHE A 52 -13.38 -6.63 -4.71
C PHE A 52 -12.58 -7.85 -5.14
N SER A 53 -12.79 -8.32 -6.37
CA SER A 53 -12.04 -9.41 -6.98
C SER A 53 -10.75 -8.93 -7.64
N ASP A 54 -10.43 -7.63 -7.56
CA ASP A 54 -9.19 -7.09 -8.10
C ASP A 54 -7.98 -7.66 -7.34
N ASP A 55 -6.98 -8.13 -8.09
CA ASP A 55 -5.75 -8.70 -7.54
C ASP A 55 -5.08 -7.79 -6.51
N ILE A 56 -5.20 -6.46 -6.66
CA ILE A 56 -4.64 -5.49 -5.72
C ILE A 56 -5.27 -5.66 -4.33
N VAL A 57 -6.58 -5.85 -4.26
CA VAL A 57 -7.29 -6.03 -2.98
C VAL A 57 -6.77 -7.28 -2.26
N VAL A 58 -6.62 -8.38 -3.00
CA VAL A 58 -6.10 -9.65 -2.47
C VAL A 58 -4.63 -9.52 -2.03
N ILE A 59 -3.80 -8.85 -2.83
CA ILE A 59 -2.38 -8.62 -2.51
C ILE A 59 -2.24 -7.78 -1.24
N VAL A 60 -2.97 -6.67 -1.11
CA VAL A 60 -2.92 -5.81 0.08
C VAL A 60 -3.40 -6.56 1.31
N GLY A 61 -4.53 -7.28 1.22
CA GLY A 61 -5.05 -8.09 2.32
C GLY A 61 -4.05 -9.17 2.78
N SER A 62 -3.42 -9.86 1.82
CA SER A 62 -2.39 -10.87 2.10
C SER A 62 -1.14 -10.27 2.73
N ALA A 63 -0.68 -9.11 2.24
CA ALA A 63 0.49 -8.43 2.78
C ALA A 63 0.24 -7.94 4.23
N LEU A 64 -0.96 -7.47 4.55
CA LEU A 64 -1.35 -7.12 5.91
C LEU A 64 -1.35 -8.35 6.83
N LEU A 65 -1.84 -9.50 6.35
CA LEU A 65 -1.82 -10.76 7.09
C LEU A 65 -0.38 -11.26 7.35
N VAL A 66 0.47 -11.23 6.32
CA VAL A 66 1.91 -11.57 6.42
C VAL A 66 2.60 -10.64 7.42
N SER A 67 2.36 -9.34 7.32
CA SER A 67 2.90 -8.34 8.25
C SER A 67 2.52 -8.65 9.71
N ALA A 68 1.25 -8.96 9.95
CA ALA A 68 0.77 -9.36 11.28
C ALA A 68 1.43 -10.67 11.77
N GLY A 69 1.62 -11.64 10.88
CA GLY A 69 2.31 -12.90 11.18
C GLY A 69 3.79 -12.70 11.53
N ILE A 70 4.50 -11.87 10.78
CA ILE A 70 5.90 -11.52 11.06
C ILE A 70 6.02 -10.77 12.39
N ALA A 71 5.11 -9.83 12.65
CA ALA A 71 5.11 -9.05 13.88
C ALA A 71 4.84 -9.92 15.13
N ARG A 72 3.97 -10.93 15.04
CA ARG A 72 3.65 -11.83 16.16
C ARG A 72 4.66 -12.96 16.36
N SER A 73 5.24 -13.48 15.28
CA SER A 73 6.13 -14.66 15.34
C SER A 73 7.53 -14.35 15.88
N GLY A 74 7.96 -13.09 15.88
CA GLY A 74 9.33 -12.72 16.26
C GLY A 74 10.40 -13.25 15.30
N ILE A 75 10.03 -13.85 14.17
CA ILE A 75 10.94 -14.39 13.13
C ILE A 75 11.97 -13.34 12.72
N MET A 76 11.54 -12.08 12.65
CA MET A 76 12.43 -11.00 12.25
C MET A 76 13.52 -10.75 13.30
N GLU A 77 13.24 -10.90 14.60
CA GLU A 77 14.26 -10.72 15.63
C GLU A 77 15.38 -11.77 15.51
N VAL A 78 15.00 -13.00 15.13
CA VAL A 78 15.90 -14.12 14.85
C VAL A 78 16.68 -13.88 13.54
N ALA A 79 15.99 -13.49 12.47
CA ALA A 79 16.61 -13.22 11.18
C ALA A 79 17.63 -12.07 11.26
N ILE A 80 17.33 -10.99 11.97
CA ILE A 80 18.26 -9.87 12.16
C ILE A 80 19.47 -10.33 13.00
N ARG A 81 19.26 -11.08 14.07
CA ARG A 81 20.38 -11.63 14.87
C ARG A 81 21.28 -12.56 14.05
N ARG A 82 20.72 -13.28 13.07
CA ARG A 82 21.46 -14.27 12.27
C ARG A 82 22.17 -13.66 11.05
N PHE A 83 21.49 -12.80 10.29
CA PHE A 83 21.99 -12.27 9.02
C PHE A 83 22.61 -10.88 9.15
N ALA A 84 22.30 -10.16 10.22
CA ALA A 84 22.73 -8.79 10.43
C ALA A 84 23.30 -8.55 11.85
N PRO A 85 24.12 -9.47 12.43
CA PRO A 85 24.61 -9.33 13.80
C PRO A 85 25.44 -8.05 14.03
N ASN A 86 26.10 -7.54 12.97
CA ASN A 86 26.99 -6.38 13.02
C ASN A 86 26.41 -5.11 12.36
N LEU A 87 25.16 -5.13 11.88
CA LEU A 87 24.51 -3.92 11.33
C LEU A 87 23.99 -3.02 12.45
N SER A 88 24.91 -2.29 13.09
CA SER A 88 24.60 -1.31 14.13
C SER A 88 24.28 0.09 13.57
N GLY A 89 24.67 0.37 12.33
CA GLY A 89 24.48 1.68 11.72
C GLY A 89 23.07 1.88 11.15
N VAL A 90 22.38 2.95 11.58
CA VAL A 90 21.08 3.39 11.01
C VAL A 90 21.15 3.54 9.49
N ARG A 91 22.27 4.10 8.97
CA ARG A 91 22.49 4.28 7.53
C ARG A 91 22.56 2.96 6.77
N SER A 92 23.25 1.95 7.32
CA SER A 92 23.36 0.62 6.70
C SER A 92 22.04 -0.14 6.71
N GLN A 93 21.27 -0.04 7.81
CA GLN A 93 19.93 -0.63 7.93
C GLN A 93 18.96 -0.01 6.92
N LEU A 94 19.02 1.31 6.77
CA LEU A 94 18.21 2.06 5.82
C LEU A 94 18.58 1.70 4.38
N ALA A 95 19.87 1.67 4.04
CA ALA A 95 20.33 1.28 2.71
C ALA A 95 19.87 -0.15 2.35
N LEU A 96 20.00 -1.10 3.28
CA LEU A 96 19.52 -2.47 3.07
C LEU A 96 18.01 -2.51 2.81
N LEU A 97 17.22 -1.85 3.66
CA LEU A 97 15.76 -1.79 3.52
C LEU A 97 15.33 -1.19 2.17
N VAL A 98 15.94 -0.09 1.79
CA VAL A 98 15.65 0.60 0.53
C VAL A 98 16.03 -0.28 -0.65
N ILE A 99 17.22 -0.88 -0.67
CA ILE A 99 17.63 -1.78 -1.77
C ILE A 99 16.68 -2.96 -1.90
N VAL A 100 16.34 -3.61 -0.78
CA VAL A 100 15.45 -4.77 -0.78
C VAL A 100 14.05 -4.37 -1.26
N VAL A 101 13.48 -3.27 -0.79
CA VAL A 101 12.14 -2.85 -1.23
C VAL A 101 12.14 -2.41 -2.69
N THR A 102 13.18 -1.73 -3.17
CA THR A 102 13.30 -1.33 -4.58
C THR A 102 13.36 -2.55 -5.48
N ILE A 103 14.19 -3.54 -5.17
CA ILE A 103 14.29 -4.77 -5.95
C ILE A 103 12.97 -5.55 -5.89
N LEU A 104 12.38 -5.69 -4.70
CA LEU A 104 11.10 -6.40 -4.54
C LEU A 104 9.99 -5.71 -5.33
N SER A 105 9.94 -4.37 -5.29
CA SER A 105 8.96 -3.57 -6.02
C SER A 105 9.14 -3.61 -7.54
N ALA A 106 10.31 -4.04 -8.03
CA ALA A 106 10.51 -4.30 -9.45
C ALA A 106 9.81 -5.59 -9.91
N PHE A 107 9.37 -6.47 -9.02
CA PHE A 107 8.67 -7.71 -9.37
C PHE A 107 7.27 -7.80 -8.76
N VAL A 108 6.95 -6.91 -7.82
CA VAL A 108 5.69 -6.88 -7.07
C VAL A 108 5.14 -5.45 -7.10
N LYS A 109 3.81 -5.30 -7.21
CA LYS A 109 3.16 -3.98 -7.10
C LYS A 109 3.66 -3.21 -5.87
N ASN A 110 3.92 -1.91 -6.04
CA ASN A 110 4.57 -1.02 -5.07
C ASN A 110 3.95 -1.12 -3.66
N ILE A 111 2.62 -1.16 -3.61
CA ILE A 111 1.87 -1.23 -2.34
C ILE A 111 2.13 -2.56 -1.62
N GLY A 112 2.16 -3.68 -2.34
CA GLY A 112 2.41 -5.00 -1.79
C GLY A 112 3.84 -5.14 -1.26
N ALA A 113 4.83 -4.69 -2.05
CA ALA A 113 6.23 -4.69 -1.64
C ALA A 113 6.45 -3.85 -0.36
N LEU A 114 5.90 -2.64 -0.32
CA LEU A 114 5.99 -1.78 0.86
C LEU A 114 5.32 -2.42 2.08
N ALA A 115 4.11 -2.95 1.94
CA ALA A 115 3.34 -3.55 3.04
C ALA A 115 4.09 -4.72 3.72
N ILE A 116 4.82 -5.53 2.95
CA ILE A 116 5.65 -6.62 3.50
C ILE A 116 6.85 -6.07 4.30
N MET A 117 7.41 -4.93 3.88
CA MET A 117 8.62 -4.35 4.48
C MET A 117 8.36 -3.43 5.69
N ILE A 118 7.14 -2.86 5.82
CA ILE A 118 6.71 -2.04 6.96
C ILE A 118 7.07 -2.65 8.34
N PRO A 119 6.71 -3.91 8.67
CA PRO A 119 7.03 -4.48 9.98
C PRO A 119 8.54 -4.56 10.25
N ILE A 120 9.35 -4.76 9.20
CA ILE A 120 10.81 -4.82 9.29
C ILE A 120 11.36 -3.42 9.61
N ALA A 121 10.85 -2.38 8.94
CA ALA A 121 11.24 -1.01 9.21
C ALA A 121 10.85 -0.54 10.62
N PHE A 122 9.68 -0.92 11.13
CA PHE A 122 9.31 -0.64 12.51
C PHE A 122 10.27 -1.29 13.52
N GLN A 123 10.72 -2.52 13.25
CA GLN A 123 11.68 -3.19 14.12
C GLN A 123 13.08 -2.56 14.08
N PHE A 124 13.55 -2.16 12.90
CA PHE A 124 14.82 -1.43 12.78
C PHE A 124 14.76 -0.06 13.47
N ALA A 125 13.65 0.67 13.32
CA ALA A 125 13.42 1.91 14.04
C ALA A 125 13.47 1.70 15.56
N ARG A 126 12.80 0.65 16.06
CA ARG A 126 12.77 0.33 17.49
C ARG A 126 14.13 -0.09 18.04
N ARG A 127 14.91 -0.89 17.30
CA ARG A 127 16.29 -1.28 17.72
C ARG A 127 17.25 -0.11 17.73
N SER A 128 17.13 0.78 16.75
CA SER A 128 17.98 1.95 16.61
C SER A 128 17.50 3.14 17.45
N SER A 129 16.40 3.01 18.20
CA SER A 129 15.79 4.08 19.02
C SER A 129 15.50 5.36 18.24
N VAL A 130 15.09 5.22 16.97
CA VAL A 130 14.76 6.35 16.08
C VAL A 130 13.30 6.28 15.61
N SER A 131 12.79 7.39 15.09
CA SER A 131 11.42 7.41 14.55
C SER A 131 11.27 6.47 13.34
N PRO A 132 10.16 5.71 13.23
CA PRO A 132 9.89 4.84 12.08
C PRO A 132 9.89 5.59 10.74
N SER A 133 9.47 6.86 10.74
CA SER A 133 9.41 7.71 9.54
C SER A 133 10.75 7.82 8.81
N ILE A 134 11.87 7.74 9.53
CA ILE A 134 13.22 7.77 8.95
C ILE A 134 13.47 6.56 8.02
N PHE A 135 12.84 5.41 8.30
CA PHE A 135 12.93 4.23 7.44
C PHE A 135 11.78 4.17 6.43
N LEU A 136 10.55 4.48 6.87
CA LEU A 136 9.35 4.37 6.05
C LEU A 136 9.36 5.30 4.84
N MET A 137 9.80 6.56 5.01
CA MET A 137 9.76 7.53 3.93
C MET A 137 10.75 7.20 2.80
N PRO A 138 12.04 6.89 3.05
CA PRO A 138 12.95 6.45 2.00
C PRO A 138 12.53 5.14 1.33
N MET A 139 11.97 4.18 2.08
CA MET A 139 11.44 2.95 1.50
C MET A 139 10.25 3.21 0.57
N ALA A 140 9.36 4.14 0.91
CA ALA A 140 8.23 4.50 0.04
C ALA A 140 8.75 5.03 -1.31
N PHE A 141 9.76 5.90 -1.30
CA PHE A 141 10.42 6.35 -2.53
C PHE A 141 11.16 5.24 -3.27
N GLY A 142 11.85 4.35 -2.55
CA GLY A 142 12.52 3.19 -3.13
C GLY A 142 11.54 2.24 -3.83
N SER A 143 10.39 1.97 -3.21
CA SER A 143 9.33 1.16 -3.81
C SER A 143 8.76 1.83 -5.05
N LEU A 144 8.49 3.14 -5.01
CA LEU A 144 8.03 3.86 -6.21
C LEU A 144 9.04 3.77 -7.36
N LEU A 145 10.33 3.96 -7.08
CA LEU A 145 11.39 3.84 -8.08
C LEU A 145 11.53 2.42 -8.63
N GLY A 146 11.47 1.41 -7.75
CA GLY A 146 11.56 0.01 -8.12
C GLY A 146 10.41 -0.44 -9.01
N GLY A 147 9.20 0.02 -8.68
CA GLY A 147 8.01 -0.19 -9.48
C GLY A 147 8.15 0.24 -10.94
N LEU A 148 8.84 1.35 -11.18
CA LEU A 148 9.07 1.88 -12.52
C LEU A 148 10.13 1.10 -13.33
N MET A 149 10.86 0.16 -12.70
CA MET A 149 11.93 -0.59 -13.37
C MET A 149 11.40 -1.70 -14.27
N THR A 150 10.17 -2.20 -14.05
CA THR A 150 9.56 -3.26 -14.88
C THR A 150 8.09 -2.99 -15.16
N GLN A 151 7.56 -3.55 -16.24
CA GLN A 151 6.12 -3.53 -16.54
C GLN A 151 5.26 -4.31 -15.53
N VAL A 152 5.88 -5.07 -14.62
CA VAL A 152 5.18 -5.85 -13.60
C VAL A 152 4.96 -5.02 -12.33
N GLY A 153 5.91 -4.13 -12.01
CA GLY A 153 5.90 -3.31 -10.79
C GLY A 153 4.82 -2.22 -10.80
N THR A 154 4.72 -1.44 -11.88
CA THR A 154 3.65 -0.46 -12.14
C THR A 154 3.72 0.11 -13.55
#